data_AF-A0A9P3ZB35-F1
#
_entry.id   AF-A0A9P3ZB35-F1
#
_cell.length_a   1.000
_cell.length_b   1.000
_cell.length_c   1.000
_cell.angle_alpha   90.00
_cell.angle_beta   90.00
_cell.angle_gamma   90.00
#
_symmetry.space_group_name_H-M   'P 1'
#
loop_
_entity.id
_entity.type
_entity.pdbx_description
1 polymer ?
#
loop_
_entity_poly.entity_id
_entity_poly.type
_entity_poly.pdbx_seq_one_letter_code
_entity_poly.pdbx_strand_id
1 'polypeptide(L)'
;MARVQVYVSDEVSEKIRVIAEKRRAEGARDKDVSFSSIASMLVELGLRVYEAQMERKESSFNQALYNKTILENVMKTQFIVSKLLAMESLSPHLAGNEKFDFRDMVTCIREDVQQIVEKFFPQEEESQDN
;
A
#
# COMPACT_ATOMS: atom_id res chain seq x y z
N MET A 1 -3.48 -17.35 39.56
CA MET A 1 -3.79 -16.51 38.38
C MET A 1 -4.92 -15.56 38.76
N ALA A 2 -4.82 -14.29 38.38
CA ALA A 2 -5.92 -13.34 38.57
C ALA A 2 -7.09 -13.71 37.64
N ARG A 3 -8.33 -13.54 38.12
CA ARG A 3 -9.53 -13.78 37.31
C ARG A 3 -9.87 -12.49 36.55
N VAL A 4 -9.90 -12.56 35.23
CA VAL A 4 -10.33 -11.47 34.36
C VAL A 4 -11.68 -11.84 33.74
N GLN A 5 -12.65 -10.93 33.81
CA GLN A 5 -13.94 -11.06 33.13
C GLN A 5 -13.99 -10.01 32.02
N VAL A 6 -14.19 -10.43 30.77
CA VAL A 6 -14.21 -9.56 29.60
C VAL A 6 -15.47 -9.87 28.80
N TYR A 7 -16.15 -8.82 28.35
CA TYR A 7 -17.24 -8.93 27.38
C TYR A 7 -16.65 -8.84 25.99
N VAL A 8 -16.84 -9.88 25.17
CA VAL A 8 -16.35 -9.97 23.79
C VAL A 8 -17.53 -10.17 22.85
N SER A 9 -17.37 -9.83 21.57
CA SER A 9 -18.38 -10.11 20.56
C SER A 9 -18.55 -11.62 20.34
N ASP A 10 -19.71 -12.02 19.84
CA ASP A 10 -20.02 -13.42 19.52
C ASP A 10 -19.00 -14.01 18.53
N GLU A 11 -18.52 -13.19 17.58
CA GLU A 11 -17.48 -13.58 16.63
C GLU A 11 -16.17 -13.99 17.32
N VAL A 12 -15.72 -13.22 18.31
CA VAL A 12 -14.49 -13.49 19.05
C VAL A 12 -14.66 -14.73 19.92
N SER A 13 -15.82 -14.86 20.58
CA SER A 13 -16.16 -16.03 21.38
C SER A 13 -16.12 -17.32 20.54
N GLU A 14 -16.72 -17.28 19.35
CA GLU A 14 -16.76 -18.44 18.45
C GLU A 14 -15.36 -18.79 17.93
N LYS A 15 -14.53 -17.81 17.57
CA LYS A 15 -13.13 -18.06 17.18
C LYS A 15 -12.33 -18.75 18.29
N ILE A 16 -12.51 -18.36 19.55
CA ILE A 16 -11.84 -19.00 20.68
C ILE A 16 -12.31 -20.46 20.83
N ARG A 17 -13.62 -20.69 20.66
CA ARG A 17 -14.20 -22.03 20.71
C ARG A 17 -13.65 -22.95 19.60
N VAL A 18 -13.58 -22.46 18.37
CA VAL A 18 -12.98 -23.18 17.23
C VAL A 18 -11.52 -23.55 17.50
N ILE A 19 -10.73 -22.64 18.10
CA ILE A 19 -9.33 -22.92 18.47
C ILE A 19 -9.26 -24.02 19.54
N ALA A 20 -10.15 -23.98 20.52
CA ALA A 20 -10.22 -25.02 21.56
C ALA A 20 -10.58 -26.38 20.95
N GLU A 21 -11.54 -26.44 20.04
CA GLU A 21 -11.91 -27.68 19.35
C GLU A 21 -10.76 -28.23 18.48
N LYS A 22 -10.06 -27.35 17.76
CA LYS A 22 -8.88 -27.74 16.97
C LYS A 22 -7.78 -28.35 17.84
N ARG A 23 -7.47 -27.76 19.01
CA ARG A 23 -6.45 -28.31 19.92
C ARG A 23 -6.85 -29.66 20.51
N ARG A 24 -8.15 -29.91 20.77
CA ARG A 24 -8.62 -31.24 21.18
C ARG A 24 -8.44 -32.25 20.06
N ALA A 25 -8.75 -31.88 18.83
CA ALA A 25 -8.56 -32.73 17.65
C ALA A 25 -7.08 -33.10 17.42
N GLU A 26 -6.15 -32.23 17.81
CA GLU A 26 -4.69 -32.46 17.76
C GLU A 26 -4.17 -33.36 18.91
N GLY A 27 -5.06 -33.92 19.74
CA GLY A 27 -4.70 -34.87 20.80
C GLY A 27 -4.25 -34.24 22.12
N ALA A 28 -4.49 -32.93 22.31
CA ALA A 28 -4.26 -32.29 23.60
C ALA A 28 -5.25 -32.83 24.65
N ARG A 29 -4.78 -33.03 25.89
CA ARG A 29 -5.61 -33.55 26.98
C ARG A 29 -6.77 -32.59 27.25
N ASP A 30 -7.99 -33.11 27.40
CA ASP A 30 -9.19 -32.30 27.68
C ASP A 30 -9.06 -31.41 28.91
N LYS A 31 -8.21 -31.79 29.87
CA LYS A 31 -7.93 -31.00 31.08
C LYS A 31 -7.12 -29.72 30.80
N ASP A 32 -6.35 -29.69 29.71
CA ASP A 32 -5.47 -28.58 29.37
C ASP A 32 -6.12 -27.60 28.37
N VAL A 33 -7.20 -28.03 27.70
CA VAL A 33 -7.90 -27.27 26.66
C VAL A 33 -9.28 -26.80 27.13
N SER A 34 -9.29 -25.66 27.81
CA SER A 34 -10.50 -24.94 28.21
C SER A 34 -10.60 -23.60 27.48
N PHE A 35 -11.81 -23.06 27.37
CA PHE A 35 -12.02 -21.72 26.81
C PHE A 35 -11.16 -20.68 27.54
N SER A 36 -11.07 -20.77 28.87
CA SER A 36 -10.27 -19.86 29.69
C SER A 36 -8.76 -20.01 29.46
N SER A 37 -8.25 -21.23 29.22
CA SER A 37 -6.81 -21.43 28.97
C SER A 37 -6.39 -20.88 27.61
N ILE A 38 -7.23 -21.06 26.58
CA ILE A 38 -7.00 -20.47 25.26
C ILE A 38 -7.13 -18.94 25.30
N ALA A 39 -8.16 -18.42 25.98
CA ALA A 39 -8.34 -16.98 26.14
C ALA A 39 -7.16 -16.33 26.87
N SER A 40 -6.66 -16.94 27.95
CA SER A 40 -5.47 -16.43 28.67
C SER A 40 -4.24 -16.37 27.77
N MET A 41 -4.00 -17.44 27.00
CA MET A 41 -2.88 -17.50 26.06
C MET A 41 -3.00 -16.45 24.94
N LEU A 42 -4.21 -16.20 24.42
CA LEU A 42 -4.46 -15.17 23.42
C LEU A 42 -4.26 -13.76 23.97
N VAL A 43 -4.62 -13.50 25.23
CA VAL A 43 -4.38 -12.21 25.89
C VAL A 43 -2.87 -11.97 26.07
N GLU A 44 -2.12 -12.96 26.53
CA GLU A 44 -0.66 -12.85 26.66
C GLU A 44 0.05 -12.68 25.31
N LEU A 45 -0.43 -13.37 24.28
CA LEU A 45 0.09 -13.19 22.92
C LEU A 45 -0.26 -11.80 22.38
N GLY A 46 -1.50 -11.36 22.59
CA GLY A 46 -1.98 -10.04 22.18
C GLY A 46 -1.18 -8.91 22.82
N LEU A 47 -0.83 -9.05 24.11
CA LEU A 47 -0.01 -8.07 24.82
C LEU A 47 1.41 -7.98 24.22
N ARG A 48 2.05 -9.14 23.96
CA ARG A 48 3.36 -9.19 23.28
C ARG A 48 3.33 -8.53 21.90
N VAL A 49 2.28 -8.79 21.12
CA VAL A 49 2.10 -8.17 19.80
C VAL A 49 1.88 -6.67 19.93
N TYR A 50 1.08 -6.22 20.90
CA TYR A 50 0.84 -4.80 21.16
C TYR A 50 2.13 -4.05 21.52
N GLU A 51 2.94 -4.61 22.43
CA GLU A 51 4.25 -4.06 22.82
C GLU A 51 5.19 -3.99 21.60
N ALA A 52 5.32 -5.08 20.83
CA ALA A 52 6.13 -5.10 19.62
C ALA A 52 5.64 -4.11 18.55
N GLN A 53 4.34 -3.85 18.46
CA GLN A 53 3.79 -2.80 17.60
C GLN A 53 4.09 -1.40 18.13
N MET A 54 4.04 -1.18 19.45
CA MET A 54 4.38 0.10 20.05
C MET A 54 5.85 0.47 19.86
N GLU A 55 6.77 -0.49 19.98
CA GLU A 55 8.19 -0.29 19.63
C GLU A 55 8.37 0.07 18.16
N ARG A 56 7.54 -0.46 17.26
CA ARG A 56 7.56 -0.13 15.81
C ARG A 56 6.83 1.18 15.46
N LYS A 57 6.00 1.73 16.35
CA LYS A 57 5.26 2.99 16.13
C LYS A 57 6.15 4.24 16.05
N GLU A 58 7.45 4.13 16.30
CA GLU A 58 8.40 5.19 15.92
C GLU A 58 8.45 5.46 14.41
N SER A 59 7.89 4.57 13.56
CA SER A 59 7.62 4.88 12.15
C SER A 59 6.12 5.09 11.92
N SER A 60 5.58 6.20 12.43
CA SER A 60 4.27 6.69 11.95
C SER A 60 4.45 7.14 10.50
N PHE A 61 3.93 6.33 9.57
CA PHE A 61 4.00 6.63 8.14
C PHE A 61 3.39 8.01 7.88
N ASN A 62 4.22 8.96 7.46
CA ASN A 62 3.80 10.32 7.18
C ASN A 62 3.40 10.42 5.70
N GLN A 63 2.09 10.36 5.44
CA GLN A 63 1.55 10.45 4.08
C GLN A 63 1.99 11.73 3.35
N ALA A 64 2.06 12.88 4.04
CA ALA A 64 2.45 14.15 3.43
C ALA A 64 3.93 14.13 3.02
N LEU A 65 4.81 13.60 3.87
CA LEU A 65 6.22 13.42 3.54
C LEU A 65 6.39 12.42 2.39
N TYR A 66 5.67 11.30 2.42
CA TYR A 66 5.68 10.32 1.34
C TYR A 66 5.25 10.94 0.00
N ASN A 67 4.11 11.63 -0.03
CA ASN A 67 3.60 12.29 -1.23
C ASN A 67 4.59 13.33 -1.76
N LYS A 68 5.19 14.13 -0.87
CA LYS A 68 6.23 15.11 -1.23
C LYS A 68 7.44 14.41 -1.87
N THR A 69 7.95 13.35 -1.25
CA THR A 69 9.12 12.62 -1.74
C THR A 69 8.85 11.96 -3.09
N ILE A 70 7.68 11.34 -3.27
CA ILE A 70 7.31 10.73 -4.55
C ILE A 70 7.17 11.80 -5.63
N LEU A 71 6.46 12.90 -5.37
CA LEU A 71 6.30 13.99 -6.33
C LEU A 71 7.65 14.60 -6.73
N GLU A 72 8.53 14.87 -5.76
CA GLU A 72 9.86 15.41 -6.00
C GLU A 72 10.70 14.49 -6.89
N ASN A 73 10.69 13.18 -6.61
CA ASN A 73 11.44 12.20 -7.41
C ASN A 73 10.89 12.06 -8.82
N VAL A 74 9.56 12.01 -8.98
CA VAL A 74 8.92 11.92 -10.30
C VAL A 74 9.22 13.17 -11.14
N MET A 75 9.12 14.37 -10.55
CA MET A 75 9.42 15.61 -11.26
C MET A 75 10.91 15.68 -11.67
N LYS A 76 11.84 15.29 -10.79
CA LYS A 76 13.27 15.25 -11.11
C LYS A 76 13.56 14.29 -12.25
N THR A 77 13.02 13.07 -12.18
CA THR A 77 13.19 12.07 -13.25
C THR A 77 12.61 12.57 -14.56
N GLN A 78 11.41 13.14 -14.57
CA GLN A 78 10.79 13.69 -15.78
C GLN A 78 11.66 14.78 -16.42
N PHE A 79 12.24 15.68 -15.61
CA PHE A 79 13.10 16.74 -16.11
C PHE A 79 14.43 16.21 -16.67
N ILE A 80 15.04 15.23 -16.00
CA ILE A 80 16.27 14.57 -16.47
C ILE A 80 16.00 13.84 -17.79
N VAL A 81 14.93 13.05 -17.86
CA VAL A 81 14.57 12.29 -19.06
C VAL A 81 14.24 13.21 -20.22
N SER A 82 13.56 14.33 -19.99
CA SER A 82 13.29 15.33 -21.03
C SER A 82 14.58 15.92 -21.61
N LYS A 83 15.58 16.19 -20.76
CA LYS A 83 16.90 16.64 -21.20
C LYS A 83 17.66 15.56 -21.97
N LEU A 84 17.62 14.31 -21.49
CA LEU A 84 18.22 13.17 -22.18
C LEU A 84 17.60 12.98 -23.57
N LEU A 85 16.28 13.04 -23.68
CA LEU A 85 15.57 12.95 -24.96
C LEU A 85 16.04 14.03 -25.95
N ALA A 86 16.20 15.27 -25.49
CA ALA A 86 16.72 16.34 -26.31
C ALA A 86 18.17 16.11 -26.73
N MET A 87 19.04 15.63 -25.83
CA MET A 87 20.44 15.31 -26.16
C MET A 87 20.54 14.17 -27.17
N GLU A 88 19.76 13.10 -26.98
CA GLU A 88 19.74 11.95 -27.89
C GLU A 88 19.21 12.32 -29.26
N SER A 89 18.19 13.19 -29.36
CA SER A 89 17.69 13.66 -30.66
C SER A 89 18.73 14.41 -31.52
N LEU A 90 19.79 14.94 -30.89
CA LEU A 90 20.92 15.60 -31.57
C LEU A 90 22.06 14.63 -31.90
N SER A 91 21.91 13.34 -31.55
CA SER A 91 22.95 12.34 -31.78
C SER A 91 23.17 12.10 -33.28
N PRO A 92 24.43 12.07 -33.75
CA PRO A 92 24.75 11.88 -35.17
C PRO A 92 24.32 10.51 -35.69
N HIS A 93 24.12 9.52 -34.81
CA HIS A 93 23.63 8.20 -35.18
C HIS A 93 22.14 8.17 -35.53
N LEU A 94 21.39 9.20 -35.13
CA LEU A 94 19.95 9.35 -35.40
C LEU A 94 19.68 10.40 -36.50
N ALA A 95 20.73 11.08 -36.98
CA ALA A 95 20.62 12.10 -38.01
C ALA A 95 20.00 11.54 -39.30
N GLY A 96 18.93 12.19 -39.78
CA GLY A 96 18.20 11.79 -40.99
C GLY A 96 17.13 10.71 -40.76
N ASN A 97 16.91 10.26 -39.52
CA ASN A 97 15.80 9.37 -39.18
C ASN A 97 14.62 10.17 -38.62
N GLU A 98 13.58 10.34 -39.45
CA GLU A 98 12.35 11.07 -39.09
C GLU A 98 11.67 10.52 -37.84
N LYS A 99 11.86 9.24 -37.50
CA LYS A 99 11.27 8.64 -36.29
C LYS A 99 11.81 9.21 -34.97
N PHE A 100 13.00 9.81 -35.01
CA PHE A 100 13.66 10.39 -33.84
C PHE A 100 13.75 11.91 -33.93
N ASP A 101 12.92 12.54 -34.78
CA ASP A 101 12.77 13.98 -34.75
C ASP A 101 12.21 14.41 -33.39
N PHE A 102 12.86 15.38 -32.76
CA PHE A 102 12.52 15.83 -31.42
C PHE A 102 11.08 16.35 -31.33
N ARG A 103 10.61 17.06 -32.36
CA ARG A 103 9.28 17.67 -32.36
C ARG A 103 8.20 16.59 -32.43
N ASP A 104 8.41 15.58 -33.26
CA ASP A 104 7.48 14.48 -33.42
C ASP A 104 7.44 13.62 -32.15
N MET A 105 8.59 13.31 -31.56
CA MET A 105 8.65 12.59 -30.28
C MET A 105 7.91 13.33 -29.16
N VAL A 106 8.10 14.65 -29.03
CA VAL A 106 7.40 15.46 -28.02
C VAL A 106 5.88 15.45 -28.25
N THR A 107 5.45 15.50 -29.51
CA THR A 107 4.03 15.47 -29.87
C THR A 107 3.40 14.13 -29.53
N CYS A 108 4.03 13.02 -29.93
CA CYS A 108 3.58 11.67 -29.59
C CYS A 108 3.49 11.46 -28.07
N ILE A 109 4.53 11.85 -27.31
CA ILE A 109 4.52 11.72 -25.84
C ILE A 109 3.36 12.51 -25.23
N ARG A 110 3.08 13.72 -25.72
CA ARG A 110 1.96 14.54 -25.21
C ARG A 110 0.62 13.87 -25.47
N GLU A 111 0.41 13.35 -26.67
CA GLU A 111 -0.84 12.67 -27.06
C GLU A 111 -1.05 11.36 -26.29
N ASP A 112 -0.02 10.54 -26.14
CA ASP A 112 -0.06 9.30 -25.36
C ASP A 112 -0.37 9.58 -23.89
N VAL A 113 0.29 10.58 -23.30
CA VAL A 113 0.04 10.98 -21.90
C VAL A 113 -1.39 11.51 -21.74
N GLN A 114 -1.88 12.31 -22.69
CA GLN A 114 -3.25 12.82 -22.66
C GLN A 114 -4.28 11.68 -22.64
N GLN A 115 -4.12 10.67 -23.51
CA GLN A 115 -5.03 9.51 -23.54
C GLN A 115 -5.02 8.73 -22.21
N ILE A 116 -3.85 8.57 -21.59
CA ILE A 116 -3.74 7.90 -20.29
C ILE A 116 -4.40 8.72 -19.18
N VAL A 117 -4.16 10.04 -19.16
CA VAL A 117 -4.73 10.94 -18.15
C VAL A 117 -6.24 11.01 -18.28
N GLU A 118 -6.78 11.18 -19.49
CA GLU A 118 -8.23 11.26 -19.77
C GLU A 118 -9.00 10.02 -19.31
N LYS A 119 -8.36 8.84 -19.31
CA LYS A 119 -8.97 7.60 -18.80
C LYS A 119 -9.31 7.67 -17.30
N PHE A 120 -8.54 8.41 -16.51
CA PHE A 120 -8.72 8.54 -15.06
C PHE A 120 -9.29 9.90 -14.65
N PHE A 121 -9.04 10.92 -15.47
CA PHE A 121 -9.44 12.32 -15.27
C PHE A 121 -10.01 12.86 -16.59
N PRO A 122 -11.22 12.43 -16.99
CA PRO A 122 -11.86 12.97 -18.18
C PRO A 122 -12.03 14.48 -18.01
N GLN A 123 -11.85 15.24 -19.10
CA GLN A 123 -12.18 16.66 -19.08
C GLN A 123 -13.69 16.78 -18.90
N GLU A 124 -14.13 17.17 -17.71
CA GLU A 124 -15.50 17.59 -17.49
C GLU A 124 -15.73 18.79 -18.41
N GLU A 125 -16.65 18.66 -19.38
CA GLU A 125 -17.27 19.84 -19.97
C GLU A 125 -17.81 20.63 -18.78
N GLU A 126 -17.25 21.82 -18.54
CA GLU A 126 -17.77 22.75 -17.54
C GLU A 126 -19.28 22.81 -17.72
N SER A 127 -19.99 22.11 -16.84
CA SER A 127 -21.44 22.20 -16.77
C SER A 127 -21.68 23.62 -16.30
N GLN A 128 -21.88 24.52 -17.26
CA GLN A 128 -22.42 25.85 -17.07
C GLN A 128 -23.84 25.71 -16.53
N ASP A 129 -23.98 25.29 -15.28
CA ASP A 129 -25.21 25.45 -14.53
C ASP A 129 -25.20 26.88 -13.98
N ASN A 130 -25.86 27.76 -14.74
CA ASN A 130 -26.36 29.07 -14.33
C ASN A 130 -27.25 28.97 -13.08
#